data_AF-A0A814JF27-F1
#
_entry.id   AF-A0A814JF27-F1
#
_cell.length_a   1.000
_cell.length_b   1.000
_cell.length_c   1.000
_cell.angle_alpha   90.00
_cell.angle_beta   90.00
_cell.angle_gamma   90.00
#
_symmetry.space_group_name_H-M   'P 1'
#
loop_
_entity.id
_entity.type
_entity.pdbx_description
1 polymer ?
#
loop_
_entity_poly.entity_id
_entity_poly.type
_entity_poly.pdbx_seq_one_letter_code
_entity_poly.pdbx_strand_id
1 'polypeptide(L)'
;MGKVQNERKKLEEEVKQFKDKQNKLKQIKTGIHTVNYEKISSQLVDNYLLSNHNLLFNYLKNLSTKINPQSTDYPPQIIFEKNQTMYTITVTSFQYHYDQFKIILQRIQSVNNSMQSAKDYYQQYLNRIIRSLMITFLQVQSKTRYWFLYKNIFSNNIKEKIKEYVSMFNIFIEEQIKTLIEQCISKQFIKENISFQRIKTDKKPTEKSASTAQEMIEKITYIFQSNPEYKGHGAYFADNPQKSHKYTKADENDQTRVIFYAKVLLGIPSVQNKDNSNLTSASIGSHSVQGTGGDDEEYIVYRYGQALPYLKIIYKIIDV
;
A
#
# COMPACT_ATOMS: atom_id res chain seq x y z
N MET A 1 76.88 -30.34 -3.06
CA MET A 1 76.73 -28.93 -2.60
C MET A 1 75.60 -28.17 -3.29
N GLY A 2 75.40 -28.29 -4.62
CA GLY A 2 74.34 -27.52 -5.33
C GLY A 2 72.89 -27.74 -4.89
N LYS A 3 72.49 -28.95 -4.47
CA LYS A 3 71.11 -29.22 -3.97
C LYS A 3 70.78 -28.45 -2.69
N VAL A 4 71.70 -28.42 -1.73
CA VAL A 4 71.52 -27.75 -0.42
C VAL A 4 71.43 -26.23 -0.59
N GLN A 5 72.22 -25.65 -1.51
CA GLN A 5 72.13 -24.22 -1.83
C GLN A 5 70.81 -23.84 -2.51
N ASN A 6 70.29 -24.69 -3.40
CA ASN A 6 68.98 -24.46 -4.03
C ASN A 6 67.83 -24.58 -3.03
N GLU A 7 67.86 -25.56 -2.12
CA GLU A 7 66.84 -25.70 -1.07
C GLU A 7 66.86 -24.52 -0.09
N ARG A 8 68.05 -24.07 0.31
CA ARG A 8 68.19 -22.89 1.16
C ARG A 8 67.60 -21.64 0.50
N LYS A 9 67.89 -21.40 -0.78
CA LYS A 9 67.35 -20.25 -1.52
C LYS A 9 65.83 -20.31 -1.63
N LYS A 10 65.26 -21.49 -1.88
CA LYS A 10 63.80 -21.70 -1.91
C LYS A 10 63.15 -21.39 -0.56
N LEU A 11 63.72 -21.86 0.55
CA LEU A 11 63.24 -21.56 1.89
C LEU A 11 63.34 -20.07 2.23
N GLU A 12 64.41 -19.40 1.83
CA GLU A 12 64.58 -17.95 2.02
C GLU A 12 63.50 -17.16 1.26
N GLU A 13 63.14 -17.58 0.04
CA GLU A 13 62.04 -17.01 -0.75
C GLU A 13 60.67 -17.25 -0.10
N GLU A 14 60.39 -18.47 0.38
CA GLU A 14 59.15 -18.80 1.09
C GLU A 14 58.98 -17.99 2.38
N VAL A 15 60.05 -17.85 3.18
CA VAL A 15 60.04 -17.03 4.40
C VAL A 15 59.79 -15.55 4.08
N LYS A 16 60.39 -15.03 3.00
CA LYS A 16 60.15 -13.66 2.55
C LYS A 16 58.69 -13.46 2.13
N GLN A 17 58.14 -14.37 1.32
CA GLN A 17 56.73 -14.33 0.92
C GLN A 17 55.79 -14.40 2.13
N PHE A 18 56.11 -15.22 3.13
CA PHE A 18 55.33 -15.33 4.36
C PHE A 18 55.38 -14.04 5.19
N LYS A 19 56.56 -13.43 5.35
CA LYS A 19 56.71 -12.13 6.04
C LYS A 19 55.95 -11.01 5.33
N ASP A 20 56.04 -10.96 4.00
CA ASP A 20 55.32 -9.98 3.19
C ASP A 20 53.80 -10.17 3.32
N LYS A 21 53.32 -11.43 3.33
CA LYS A 21 51.92 -11.76 3.59
C LYS A 21 51.48 -11.34 5.00
N GLN A 22 52.28 -11.59 6.03
CA GLN A 22 51.97 -11.15 7.39
C GLN A 22 51.92 -9.62 7.53
N ASN A 23 52.86 -8.90 6.90
CA ASN A 23 52.88 -7.44 6.92
C ASN A 23 51.65 -6.86 6.21
N LYS A 24 51.25 -7.44 5.06
CA LYS A 24 50.00 -7.10 4.37
C LYS A 24 48.78 -7.36 5.25
N LEU A 25 48.71 -8.50 5.93
CA LEU A 25 47.60 -8.81 6.85
C LEU A 25 47.54 -7.83 8.02
N LYS A 26 48.68 -7.40 8.57
CA LYS A 26 48.73 -6.37 9.62
C LYS A 26 48.22 -5.02 9.11
N GLN A 27 48.67 -4.59 7.93
CA GLN A 27 48.20 -3.35 7.30
C GLN A 27 46.69 -3.38 7.00
N ILE A 28 46.17 -4.52 6.52
CA ILE A 28 44.74 -4.70 6.28
C ILE A 28 43.97 -4.60 7.61
N LYS A 29 44.45 -5.27 8.67
CA LYS A 29 43.84 -5.21 10.00
C LYS A 29 43.81 -3.80 10.58
N THR A 30 44.82 -2.97 10.33
CA THR A 30 44.80 -1.57 10.80
C THR A 30 43.72 -0.70 10.15
N GLY A 31 43.20 -1.10 8.98
CA GLY A 31 42.09 -0.42 8.31
C GLY A 31 40.70 -0.93 8.72
N ILE A 32 40.63 -1.96 9.57
CA ILE A 32 39.37 -2.47 10.12
C ILE A 32 39.08 -1.71 11.41
N HIS A 33 37.92 -1.09 11.47
CA HIS A 33 37.44 -0.38 12.65
C HIS A 33 36.16 -1.03 13.18
N THR A 34 35.54 -0.41 14.18
CA THR A 34 34.21 -0.75 14.67
C THR A 34 33.43 0.53 14.86
N VAL A 35 32.21 0.58 14.35
CA VAL A 35 31.33 1.75 14.44
C VAL A 35 29.98 1.33 15.02
N ASN A 36 29.54 2.06 16.05
CA ASN A 36 28.26 1.83 16.71
C ASN A 36 27.22 2.85 16.22
N TYR A 37 26.07 2.35 15.78
CA TYR A 37 24.88 3.13 15.43
C TYR A 37 23.86 2.94 16.54
N GLU A 38 23.81 3.90 17.47
CA GLU A 38 22.97 3.83 18.66
C GLU A 38 21.56 4.39 18.42
N LYS A 39 20.63 4.03 19.33
CA LYS A 39 19.27 4.59 19.40
C LYS A 39 18.45 4.40 18.12
N ILE A 40 18.63 3.26 17.45
CA ILE A 40 17.82 2.89 16.29
C ILE A 40 16.51 2.25 16.77
N SER A 41 15.36 2.73 16.29
CA SER A 41 14.04 2.20 16.67
C SER A 41 13.96 0.68 16.46
N SER A 42 13.48 -0.06 17.47
CA SER A 42 13.31 -1.50 17.37
C SER A 42 12.40 -1.93 16.25
N GLN A 43 11.33 -1.17 15.98
CA GLN A 43 10.42 -1.47 14.87
C GLN A 43 11.14 -1.45 13.52
N LEU A 44 12.05 -0.49 13.32
CA LEU A 44 12.82 -0.39 12.08
C LEU A 44 13.77 -1.57 11.93
N VAL A 45 14.47 -1.94 13.01
CA VAL A 45 15.42 -3.05 12.99
C VAL A 45 14.71 -4.39 12.82
N ASP A 46 13.70 -4.65 13.64
CA ASP A 46 12.94 -5.91 13.67
C ASP A 46 12.23 -6.15 12.34
N ASN A 47 11.53 -5.13 11.82
CA ASN A 47 10.72 -5.31 10.62
C ASN A 47 11.57 -5.33 9.34
N TYR A 48 12.64 -4.54 9.27
CA TYR A 48 13.34 -4.28 8.00
C TYR A 48 14.78 -4.78 7.97
N LEU A 49 15.60 -4.51 8.97
CA LEU A 49 17.02 -4.85 8.91
C LEU A 49 17.30 -6.32 9.21
N LEU A 50 16.65 -6.90 10.23
CA LEU A 50 16.83 -8.32 10.56
C LEU A 50 16.23 -9.20 9.47
N SER A 51 15.01 -8.90 9.01
CA SER A 51 14.35 -9.60 7.90
C SER A 51 15.16 -9.58 6.59
N ASN A 52 15.99 -8.55 6.39
CA ASN A 52 16.83 -8.40 5.20
C ASN A 52 18.34 -8.53 5.50
N HIS A 53 18.71 -9.16 6.62
CA HIS A 53 20.11 -9.23 7.05
C HIS A 53 21.02 -9.87 5.98
N ASN A 54 20.58 -10.98 5.39
CA ASN A 54 21.34 -11.67 4.35
C ASN A 54 21.55 -10.80 3.11
N LEU A 55 20.52 -10.07 2.69
CA LEU A 55 20.60 -9.16 1.55
C LEU A 55 21.58 -8.02 1.83
N LEU A 56 21.49 -7.42 3.02
CA LEU A 56 22.38 -6.36 3.46
C LEU A 56 23.84 -6.82 3.54
N PHE A 57 24.07 -7.98 4.17
CA PHE A 57 25.39 -8.58 4.29
C PHE A 57 26.00 -8.88 2.91
N ASN A 58 25.25 -9.54 2.03
CA ASN A 58 25.70 -9.86 0.68
C ASN A 58 25.99 -8.61 -0.14
N TYR A 59 25.15 -7.58 -0.01
CA TYR A 59 25.36 -6.30 -0.68
C TYR A 59 26.68 -5.64 -0.25
N LEU A 60 26.93 -5.56 1.07
CA LEU A 60 28.16 -4.96 1.59
C LEU A 60 29.39 -5.81 1.25
N LYS A 61 29.30 -7.14 1.34
CA LYS A 61 30.37 -8.07 0.94
C LYS A 61 30.73 -7.92 -0.55
N ASN A 62 29.74 -7.79 -1.42
CA ASN A 62 29.96 -7.58 -2.86
C ASN A 62 30.51 -6.19 -3.19
N LEU A 63 30.38 -5.23 -2.28
CA LEU A 63 30.99 -3.92 -2.42
C LEU A 63 32.50 -4.01 -2.14
N SER A 64 32.91 -4.84 -1.18
CA SER A 64 34.33 -5.12 -0.88
C SER A 64 35.07 -5.68 -2.09
N THR A 65 34.47 -6.66 -2.79
CA THR A 65 35.10 -7.32 -3.96
C THR A 65 35.38 -6.35 -5.11
N LYS A 66 34.55 -5.32 -5.28
CA LYS A 66 34.71 -4.31 -6.34
C LYS A 66 35.76 -3.26 -6.00
N ILE A 67 35.86 -2.85 -4.74
CA ILE A 67 36.77 -1.76 -4.31
C ILE A 67 38.17 -2.30 -4.05
N ASN A 68 38.28 -3.43 -3.35
CA ASN A 68 39.56 -4.04 -3.02
C ASN A 68 39.42 -5.57 -2.97
N PRO A 69 39.84 -6.30 -4.02
CA PRO A 69 39.75 -7.76 -4.07
C PRO A 69 40.43 -8.47 -2.89
N GLN A 70 41.44 -7.86 -2.26
CA GLN A 70 42.14 -8.44 -1.10
C GLN A 70 41.32 -8.35 0.20
N SER A 71 40.22 -7.61 0.20
CA SER A 71 39.32 -7.47 1.36
C SER A 71 38.30 -8.61 1.50
N THR A 72 38.27 -9.56 0.55
CA THR A 72 37.37 -10.72 0.55
C THR A 72 37.50 -11.58 1.80
N ASP A 73 38.70 -11.61 2.39
CA ASP A 73 39.04 -12.41 3.56
C ASP A 73 38.50 -11.81 4.87
N TYR A 74 38.01 -10.58 4.83
CA TYR A 74 37.49 -9.83 5.99
C TYR A 74 36.10 -9.27 5.69
N PRO A 75 35.06 -10.13 5.63
CA PRO A 75 33.70 -9.68 5.37
C PRO A 75 33.21 -8.75 6.48
N PRO A 76 32.33 -7.79 6.16
CA PRO A 76 31.74 -6.90 7.17
C PRO A 76 30.94 -7.71 8.19
N GLN A 77 31.20 -7.49 9.48
CA GLN A 77 30.39 -8.06 10.56
C GLN A 77 29.37 -7.01 11.01
N ILE A 78 28.13 -7.43 11.19
CA ILE A 78 27.03 -6.58 11.65
C ILE A 78 26.36 -7.28 12.83
N ILE A 79 26.38 -6.66 13.99
CA ILE A 79 25.79 -7.17 15.23
C ILE A 79 24.64 -6.25 15.61
N PHE A 80 23.50 -6.83 16.00
CA PHE A 80 22.31 -6.11 16.45
C PHE A 80 22.09 -6.39 17.93
N GLU A 81 22.20 -5.38 18.76
CA GLU A 81 22.00 -5.49 20.21
C GLU A 81 20.75 -4.70 20.60
N LYS A 82 19.70 -5.41 21.05
CA LYS A 82 18.44 -4.79 21.48
C LYS A 82 18.55 -4.35 22.94
N ASN A 83 18.22 -3.09 23.20
CA ASN A 83 18.00 -2.56 24.54
C ASN A 83 16.60 -1.94 24.62
N GLN A 84 15.67 -2.69 25.22
CA GLN A 84 14.24 -2.32 25.34
C GLN A 84 13.60 -2.03 23.97
N THR A 85 13.38 -0.75 23.66
CA THR A 85 12.72 -0.25 22.44
C THR A 85 13.71 0.26 21.38
N MET A 86 15.01 0.16 21.66
CA MET A 86 16.07 0.65 20.79
C MET A 86 17.08 -0.45 20.50
N TYR A 87 17.84 -0.28 19.42
CA TYR A 87 18.99 -1.08 19.06
C TYR A 87 20.26 -0.25 19.00
N THR A 88 21.36 -0.90 19.39
CA THR A 88 22.70 -0.53 18.95
C THR A 88 23.11 -1.49 17.84
N ILE A 89 23.47 -0.94 16.68
CA ILE A 89 23.97 -1.74 15.56
C ILE A 89 25.47 -1.51 15.46
N THR A 90 26.24 -2.57 15.62
CA THR A 90 27.71 -2.52 15.58
C THR A 90 28.18 -3.07 14.24
N VAL A 91 28.90 -2.25 13.47
CA VAL A 91 29.50 -2.67 12.20
C VAL A 91 31.01 -2.71 12.38
N THR A 92 31.63 -3.86 12.10
CA THR A 92 33.09 -4.04 12.15
C THR A 92 33.61 -4.34 10.75
N SER A 93 34.25 -3.35 10.12
CA SER A 93 34.80 -3.46 8.76
C SER A 93 35.69 -2.26 8.33
N PHE A 94 35.90 -2.09 7.03
CA PHE A 94 36.55 -0.92 6.43
C PHE A 94 35.61 0.29 6.32
N GLN A 95 36.19 1.49 6.22
CA GLN A 95 35.45 2.77 6.19
C GLN A 95 34.31 2.82 5.16
N TYR A 96 34.57 2.33 3.95
CA TYR A 96 33.57 2.36 2.87
C TYR A 96 32.31 1.54 3.20
N HIS A 97 32.41 0.48 4.02
CA HIS A 97 31.24 -0.26 4.46
C HIS A 97 30.38 0.55 5.41
N TYR A 98 30.97 1.36 6.29
CA TYR A 98 30.23 2.26 7.17
C TYR A 98 29.49 3.31 6.39
N ASP A 99 30.17 3.94 5.42
CA ASP A 99 29.56 4.97 4.60
C ASP A 99 28.35 4.40 3.84
N GLN A 100 28.48 3.19 3.27
CA GLN A 100 27.37 2.53 2.60
C GLN A 100 26.26 2.09 3.55
N PHE A 101 26.60 1.50 4.70
CA PHE A 101 25.61 1.10 5.71
C PHE A 101 24.83 2.31 6.23
N LYS A 102 25.50 3.42 6.53
CA LYS A 102 24.88 4.68 6.94
C LYS A 102 23.90 5.19 5.90
N ILE A 103 24.28 5.16 4.62
CA ILE A 103 23.40 5.55 3.51
C ILE A 103 22.16 4.63 3.43
N ILE A 104 22.35 3.32 3.54
CA ILE A 104 21.23 2.35 3.53
C ILE A 104 20.29 2.62 4.70
N LEU A 105 20.82 2.79 5.90
CA LEU A 105 20.04 3.07 7.10
C LEU A 105 19.21 4.35 6.95
N GLN A 106 19.82 5.44 6.45
CA GLN A 106 19.12 6.70 6.18
C GLN A 106 18.00 6.54 5.15
N ARG A 107 18.21 5.76 4.10
CA ARG A 107 17.15 5.49 3.10
C ARG A 107 15.99 4.71 3.69
N ILE A 108 16.28 3.66 4.46
CA ILE A 108 15.26 2.86 5.15
C ILE A 108 14.44 3.73 6.10
N GLN A 109 15.10 4.59 6.89
CA GLN A 109 14.44 5.57 7.75
C GLN A 109 13.54 6.52 6.95
N SER A 110 14.04 7.04 5.83
CA SER A 110 13.27 7.94 4.96
C SER A 110 12.04 7.24 4.37
N VAL A 111 12.17 6.01 3.88
CA VAL A 111 11.05 5.23 3.35
C VAL A 111 10.01 4.96 4.44
N ASN A 112 10.44 4.52 5.63
CA ASN A 112 9.55 4.29 6.75
C ASN A 112 8.76 5.54 7.13
N ASN A 113 9.43 6.70 7.24
CA ASN A 113 8.78 7.96 7.57
C ASN A 113 7.77 8.40 6.49
N SER A 114 8.13 8.25 5.21
CA SER A 114 7.23 8.55 4.09
C SER A 114 5.99 7.64 4.09
N MET A 115 6.16 6.35 4.39
CA MET A 115 5.06 5.38 4.45
C MET A 115 4.13 5.65 5.63
N GLN A 116 4.68 5.98 6.80
CA GLN A 116 3.87 6.41 7.94
C GLN A 116 3.07 7.68 7.60
N SER A 117 3.72 8.65 6.96
CA SER A 117 3.04 9.89 6.51
C SER A 117 1.90 9.59 5.53
N ALA A 118 2.08 8.62 4.63
CA ALA A 118 1.04 8.19 3.70
C ALA A 118 -0.14 7.51 4.42
N LYS A 119 0.14 6.63 5.40
CA LYS A 119 -0.88 6.02 6.28
C LYS A 119 -1.68 7.09 7.01
N ASP A 120 -1.00 8.05 7.63
CA ASP A 120 -1.62 9.15 8.37
C ASP A 120 -2.49 10.03 7.45
N TYR A 121 -1.99 10.37 6.26
CA TYR A 121 -2.73 11.14 5.27
C TYR A 121 -4.00 10.43 4.81
N TYR A 122 -3.91 9.14 4.48
CA TYR A 122 -5.05 8.36 4.03
C TYR A 122 -6.13 8.26 5.11
N GLN A 123 -5.72 8.01 6.37
CA GLN A 123 -6.64 8.02 7.51
C GLN A 123 -7.33 9.37 7.69
N GLN A 124 -6.58 10.48 7.59
CA GLN A 124 -7.14 11.83 7.69
C GLN A 124 -8.12 12.11 6.54
N TYR A 125 -7.80 11.69 5.32
CA TYR A 125 -8.66 11.83 4.16
C TYR A 125 -10.00 11.11 4.34
N LEU A 126 -9.96 9.84 4.78
CA LEU A 126 -11.18 9.08 5.09
C LEU A 126 -11.99 9.76 6.19
N ASN A 127 -11.35 10.22 7.27
CA ASN A 127 -12.02 10.94 8.35
C ASN A 127 -12.70 12.23 7.87
N ARG A 128 -12.10 12.96 6.91
CA ARG A 128 -12.71 14.14 6.29
C ARG A 128 -13.95 13.77 5.47
N ILE A 129 -13.89 12.69 4.68
CA ILE A 129 -15.05 12.19 3.94
C ILE A 129 -16.18 11.83 4.89
N ILE A 130 -15.90 11.11 5.99
CA ILE A 130 -16.91 10.79 7.01
C ILE A 130 -17.55 12.05 7.54
N ARG A 131 -16.72 13.01 7.96
CA ARG A 131 -17.22 14.23 8.59
C ARG A 131 -18.15 14.97 7.63
N SER A 132 -17.76 15.05 6.35
CA SER A 132 -18.61 15.62 5.30
C SER A 132 -19.93 14.87 5.16
N LEU A 133 -19.88 13.54 4.99
CA LEU A 133 -21.08 12.69 4.88
C LEU A 133 -21.99 12.83 6.11
N MET A 134 -21.40 12.79 7.31
CA MET A 134 -22.13 12.92 8.57
C MET A 134 -22.75 14.30 8.72
N ILE A 135 -22.08 15.38 8.31
CA ILE A 135 -22.67 16.73 8.34
C ILE A 135 -23.90 16.78 7.44
N THR A 136 -23.79 16.33 6.18
CA THR A 136 -24.92 16.27 5.25
C THR A 136 -26.05 15.41 5.80
N PHE A 137 -25.71 14.28 6.40
CA PHE A 137 -26.68 13.37 7.00
C PHE A 137 -27.35 13.96 8.25
N LEU A 138 -26.61 14.73 9.06
CA LEU A 138 -27.12 15.41 10.26
C LEU A 138 -28.04 16.59 9.95
N GLN A 139 -27.93 17.19 8.76
CA GLN A 139 -28.81 18.29 8.33
C GLN A 139 -30.26 17.83 8.10
N VAL A 140 -30.50 16.52 7.95
CA VAL A 140 -31.85 15.97 7.83
C VAL A 140 -32.54 15.97 9.19
N GLN A 141 -33.43 16.94 9.40
CA GLN A 141 -34.25 17.05 10.61
C GLN A 141 -35.50 16.17 10.51
N SER A 142 -35.37 14.90 10.91
CA SER A 142 -36.52 14.03 11.16
C SER A 142 -36.56 13.63 12.63
N LYS A 143 -37.75 13.75 13.26
CA LYS A 143 -37.98 13.38 14.66
C LYS A 143 -38.50 11.94 14.83
N THR A 144 -38.57 11.16 13.74
CA THR A 144 -39.11 9.80 13.82
C THR A 144 -38.11 8.85 14.47
N ARG A 145 -38.59 7.92 15.30
CA ARG A 145 -37.75 6.87 15.93
C ARG A 145 -36.96 6.05 14.90
N TYR A 146 -37.58 5.79 13.74
CA TYR A 146 -36.93 5.09 12.62
C TYR A 146 -35.74 5.84 12.06
N TRP A 147 -35.81 7.18 11.97
CA TRP A 147 -34.68 7.99 11.52
C TRP A 147 -33.48 7.89 12.46
N PHE A 148 -33.71 7.93 13.77
CA PHE A 148 -32.65 7.73 14.77
C PHE A 148 -31.99 6.36 14.64
N LEU A 149 -32.79 5.30 14.48
CA LEU A 149 -32.28 3.94 14.29
C LEU A 149 -31.43 3.83 13.02
N TYR A 150 -31.96 4.34 11.90
CA TYR A 150 -31.25 4.35 10.61
C TYR A 150 -29.94 5.12 10.69
N LYS A 151 -29.95 6.31 11.30
CA LYS A 151 -28.74 7.12 11.53
C LYS A 151 -27.66 6.35 12.27
N ASN A 152 -28.03 5.61 13.31
CA ASN A 152 -27.09 4.81 14.09
C ASN A 152 -26.52 3.66 13.25
N ILE A 153 -27.38 2.92 12.52
CA ILE A 153 -26.95 1.82 11.64
C ILE A 153 -26.04 2.35 10.54
N PHE A 154 -26.41 3.43 9.86
CA PHE A 154 -25.61 4.05 8.81
C PHE A 154 -24.25 4.51 9.34
N SER A 155 -24.22 5.21 10.49
CA SER A 155 -22.96 5.65 11.09
C SER A 155 -22.06 4.48 11.46
N ASN A 156 -22.63 3.39 11.99
CA ASN A 156 -21.87 2.17 12.31
C ASN A 156 -21.32 1.51 11.06
N ASN A 157 -22.14 1.36 10.00
CA ASN A 157 -21.69 0.76 8.74
C ASN A 157 -20.56 1.56 8.09
N ILE A 158 -20.64 2.89 8.12
CA ILE A 158 -19.57 3.77 7.61
C ILE A 158 -18.29 3.60 8.44
N LYS A 159 -18.39 3.52 9.77
CA LYS A 159 -17.22 3.28 10.64
C LYS A 159 -16.56 1.93 10.34
N GLU A 160 -17.35 0.87 10.20
CA GLU A 160 -16.83 -0.47 9.89
C GLU A 160 -16.16 -0.50 8.50
N LYS A 161 -16.80 0.09 7.48
CA LYS A 161 -16.20 0.17 6.13
C LYS A 161 -14.88 0.95 6.10
N ILE A 162 -14.70 1.89 7.01
CA ILE A 162 -13.46 2.66 7.08
C ILE A 162 -12.35 1.90 7.79
N LYS A 163 -12.67 1.16 8.85
CA LYS A 163 -11.71 0.22 9.42
C LYS A 163 -11.23 -0.76 8.36
N GLU A 164 -12.15 -1.28 7.54
CA GLU A 164 -11.84 -2.16 6.41
C GLU A 164 -10.90 -1.47 5.40
N TYR A 165 -11.22 -0.27 4.92
CA TYR A 165 -10.37 0.45 3.97
C TYR A 165 -9.00 0.83 4.52
N VAL A 166 -8.93 1.27 5.78
CA VAL A 166 -7.66 1.55 6.46
C VAL A 166 -6.83 0.29 6.57
N SER A 167 -7.46 -0.84 6.94
CA SER A 167 -6.79 -2.14 7.01
C SER A 167 -6.24 -2.56 5.64
N MET A 168 -7.06 -2.48 4.58
CA MET A 168 -6.62 -2.80 3.21
C MET A 168 -5.47 -1.91 2.76
N PHE A 169 -5.53 -0.60 3.03
CA PHE A 169 -4.44 0.32 2.70
C PHE A 169 -3.17 0.02 3.49
N ASN A 170 -3.30 -0.31 4.78
CA ASN A 170 -2.15 -0.67 5.61
C ASN A 170 -1.46 -1.94 5.10
N ILE A 171 -2.23 -2.97 4.73
CA ILE A 171 -1.71 -4.20 4.12
C ILE A 171 -0.97 -3.87 2.82
N PHE A 172 -1.59 -3.07 1.94
CA PHE A 172 -0.94 -2.64 0.70
C PHE A 172 0.38 -1.91 0.95
N ILE A 173 0.42 -0.95 1.89
CA ILE A 173 1.65 -0.23 2.24
C ILE A 173 2.71 -1.17 2.83
N GLU A 174 2.31 -2.17 3.62
CA GLU A 174 3.20 -3.18 4.20
C GLU A 174 3.79 -4.13 3.15
N GLU A 175 3.05 -4.43 2.08
CA GLU A 175 3.58 -5.15 0.94
C GLU A 175 4.58 -4.29 0.15
N GLN A 176 4.22 -3.02 -0.13
CA GLN A 176 5.08 -2.11 -0.88
C GLN A 176 6.38 -1.76 -0.14
N ILE A 177 6.33 -1.59 1.18
CA ILE A 177 7.53 -1.24 1.96
C ILE A 177 8.57 -2.34 1.87
N LYS A 178 8.17 -3.62 1.85
CA LYS A 178 9.11 -4.74 1.72
C LYS A 178 9.95 -4.61 0.44
N THR A 179 9.30 -4.40 -0.70
CA THR A 179 9.98 -4.20 -1.99
C THR A 179 10.88 -2.95 -1.97
N LEU A 180 10.42 -1.84 -1.39
CA LEU A 180 11.22 -0.61 -1.31
C LEU A 180 12.46 -0.75 -0.42
N ILE A 181 12.37 -1.52 0.67
CA ILE A 181 13.50 -1.80 1.56
C ILE A 181 14.56 -2.62 0.83
N GLU A 182 14.17 -3.66 0.09
CA GLU A 182 15.08 -4.44 -0.75
C GLU A 182 15.79 -3.55 -1.76
N GLN A 183 15.07 -2.63 -2.42
CA GLN A 183 15.64 -1.64 -3.33
C GLN A 183 16.59 -0.64 -2.65
N CYS A 184 16.30 -0.23 -1.41
CA CYS A 184 17.15 0.68 -0.63
C CYS A 184 18.53 0.05 -0.40
N ILE A 185 18.55 -1.25 -0.12
CA ILE A 185 19.76 -2.04 0.09
C ILE A 185 20.49 -2.26 -1.25
N SER A 186 19.78 -2.68 -2.31
CA SER A 186 20.38 -3.07 -3.59
C SER A 186 20.89 -1.92 -4.48
N LYS A 187 20.77 -0.65 -4.04
CA LYS A 187 21.04 0.57 -4.84
C LYS A 187 20.15 0.78 -6.07
N GLN A 188 19.18 -0.10 -6.36
CA GLN A 188 18.17 0.14 -7.40
C GLN A 188 17.31 1.38 -7.08
N PHE A 189 17.12 1.68 -5.79
CA PHE A 189 16.33 2.82 -5.32
C PHE A 189 16.75 4.17 -5.93
N ILE A 190 18.05 4.41 -6.15
CA ILE A 190 18.53 5.68 -6.73
C ILE A 190 18.20 5.79 -8.23
N LYS A 191 18.16 4.68 -8.98
CA LYS A 191 17.98 4.78 -10.43
C LYS A 191 16.52 5.08 -10.82
N GLU A 192 15.57 4.71 -9.96
CA GLU A 192 14.13 4.85 -10.24
C GLU A 192 13.43 5.93 -9.40
N ASN A 193 13.89 6.24 -8.17
CA ASN A 193 13.10 7.00 -7.19
C ASN A 193 13.70 8.34 -6.70
N ILE A 194 14.66 8.95 -7.41
CA ILE A 194 15.23 10.29 -7.08
C ILE A 194 14.14 11.40 -7.00
N SER A 195 12.93 11.18 -7.50
CA SER A 195 11.85 12.18 -7.47
C SER A 195 11.23 12.44 -6.09
N PHE A 196 11.52 11.65 -5.06
CA PHE A 196 10.89 11.84 -3.73
C PHE A 196 11.59 12.87 -2.83
N GLN A 197 12.70 13.47 -3.27
CA GLN A 197 13.34 14.53 -2.50
C GLN A 197 12.67 15.89 -2.73
N ARG A 198 12.00 16.35 -1.66
CA ARG A 198 11.34 17.65 -1.45
C ARG A 198 9.86 17.74 -1.84
N ILE A 199 9.01 17.00 -1.14
CA ILE A 199 7.65 17.48 -0.88
C ILE A 199 7.75 18.48 0.28
N LYS A 200 8.15 19.71 -0.02
CA LYS A 200 7.66 20.88 0.73
C LYS A 200 6.28 21.16 0.15
N THR A 201 5.26 21.00 0.98
CA THR A 201 3.82 21.00 0.64
C THR A 201 3.26 22.36 0.19
N ASP A 202 4.08 23.25 -0.37
CA ASP A 202 3.64 24.59 -0.80
C ASP A 202 3.59 24.77 -2.32
N LYS A 203 3.94 23.76 -3.11
CA LYS A 203 3.83 23.83 -4.58
C LYS A 203 2.81 22.83 -5.11
N LYS A 204 1.99 23.33 -6.05
CA LYS A 204 1.08 22.51 -6.87
C LYS A 204 1.81 21.26 -7.38
N PRO A 205 1.12 20.10 -7.44
CA PRO A 205 1.69 18.87 -7.99
C PRO A 205 2.36 19.15 -9.33
N THR A 206 3.58 18.64 -9.52
CA THR A 206 4.25 18.73 -10.82
C THR A 206 3.45 17.91 -11.83
N GLU A 207 3.45 18.31 -13.10
CA GLU A 207 2.78 17.57 -14.18
C GLU A 207 3.20 16.10 -14.20
N LYS A 208 4.46 15.81 -13.86
CA LYS A 208 4.96 14.44 -13.73
C LYS A 208 4.29 13.67 -12.59
N SER A 209 4.12 14.27 -11.41
CA SER A 209 3.41 13.62 -10.29
C SER A 209 1.92 13.42 -10.57
N ALA A 210 1.29 14.40 -11.25
CA ALA A 210 -0.09 14.27 -11.70
C ALA A 210 -0.21 13.14 -12.73
N SER A 211 0.72 13.05 -13.69
CA SER A 211 0.77 11.98 -14.68
C SER A 211 1.02 10.60 -14.06
N THR A 212 1.92 10.47 -13.08
CA THR A 212 2.12 9.18 -12.38
C THR A 212 0.91 8.77 -11.55
N ALA A 213 0.26 9.71 -10.87
CA ALA A 213 -0.99 9.43 -10.16
C ALA A 213 -2.12 9.04 -11.13
N GLN A 214 -2.19 9.72 -12.28
CA GLN A 214 -3.12 9.42 -13.36
C GLN A 214 -2.89 8.01 -13.93
N GLU A 215 -1.64 7.64 -14.24
CA GLU A 215 -1.30 6.28 -14.70
C GLU A 215 -1.64 5.21 -13.65
N MET A 216 -1.44 5.50 -12.36
CA MET A 216 -1.81 4.59 -11.29
C MET A 216 -3.34 4.43 -11.18
N ILE A 217 -4.10 5.53 -11.31
CA ILE A 217 -5.55 5.52 -11.35
C ILE A 217 -6.06 4.75 -12.57
N GLU A 218 -5.43 4.92 -13.73
CA GLU A 218 -5.77 4.21 -14.97
C GLU A 218 -5.52 2.71 -14.85
N LYS A 219 -4.40 2.29 -14.26
CA LYS A 219 -4.11 0.87 -14.00
C LYS A 219 -5.09 0.25 -13.01
N ILE A 220 -5.41 0.96 -11.93
CA ILE A 220 -6.40 0.51 -10.95
C ILE A 220 -7.78 0.40 -11.61
N THR A 221 -8.17 1.39 -12.39
CA THR A 221 -9.43 1.41 -13.16
C THR A 221 -9.50 0.23 -14.14
N TYR A 222 -8.40 -0.04 -14.85
CA TYR A 222 -8.29 -1.19 -15.74
C TYR A 222 -8.46 -2.52 -15.00
N ILE A 223 -7.82 -2.71 -13.84
CA ILE A 223 -7.96 -3.92 -13.02
C ILE A 223 -9.43 -4.13 -12.59
N PHE A 224 -10.10 -3.05 -12.14
CA PHE A 224 -11.52 -3.10 -11.79
C PHE A 224 -12.44 -3.37 -13.00
N GLN A 225 -12.12 -2.84 -14.18
CA GLN A 225 -12.90 -3.04 -15.40
C GLN A 225 -12.68 -4.43 -16.04
N SER A 226 -11.48 -4.99 -15.91
CA SER A 226 -11.07 -6.24 -16.56
C SER A 226 -11.42 -7.48 -15.75
N ASN A 227 -11.44 -7.40 -14.41
CA ASN A 227 -11.75 -8.53 -13.55
C ASN A 227 -13.28 -8.73 -13.41
N PRO A 228 -13.84 -9.88 -13.85
CA PRO A 228 -15.28 -10.15 -13.82
C PRO A 228 -15.92 -10.08 -12.44
N GLU A 229 -15.15 -10.32 -11.37
CA GLU A 229 -15.64 -10.29 -9.99
C GLU A 229 -15.98 -8.88 -9.50
N TYR A 230 -15.35 -7.86 -10.10
CA TYR A 230 -15.59 -6.44 -9.82
C TYR A 230 -16.44 -5.74 -10.88
N LYS A 231 -16.88 -6.47 -11.92
CA LYS A 231 -17.85 -5.99 -12.90
C LYS A 231 -19.21 -5.89 -12.21
N GLY A 232 -19.45 -4.74 -11.60
CA GLY A 232 -20.63 -4.48 -10.81
C GLY A 232 -21.91 -4.65 -11.63
N HIS A 233 -22.73 -5.61 -11.22
CA HIS A 233 -24.18 -5.49 -11.34
C HIS A 233 -24.58 -4.24 -10.53
N GLY A 234 -24.89 -3.14 -11.20
CA GLY A 234 -25.34 -1.93 -10.51
C GLY A 234 -26.59 -2.20 -9.68
N ALA A 235 -26.93 -1.26 -8.79
CA ALA A 235 -28.20 -1.32 -8.08
C ALA A 235 -29.32 -0.79 -9.00
N TYR A 236 -30.34 -1.62 -9.23
CA TYR A 236 -31.48 -1.34 -10.09
C TYR A 236 -32.62 -0.71 -9.29
N PHE A 237 -33.22 0.33 -9.85
CA PHE A 237 -34.36 1.05 -9.30
C PHE A 237 -35.41 1.27 -10.38
N ALA A 238 -36.68 1.35 -9.99
CA ALA A 238 -37.78 1.65 -10.91
C ALA A 238 -38.76 2.60 -10.22
N ASP A 239 -39.31 3.54 -10.99
CA ASP A 239 -40.37 4.43 -10.50
C ASP A 239 -41.70 3.69 -10.37
N ASN A 240 -41.93 2.67 -11.22
CA ASN A 240 -43.11 1.82 -11.14
C ASN A 240 -42.95 0.78 -10.00
N PRO A 241 -43.76 0.86 -8.93
CA PRO A 241 -43.70 -0.12 -7.84
C PRO A 241 -44.11 -1.52 -8.29
N GLN A 242 -44.92 -1.67 -9.34
CA GLN A 242 -45.30 -2.97 -9.88
C GLN A 242 -44.11 -3.70 -10.51
N LYS A 243 -43.20 -2.97 -11.17
CA LYS A 243 -41.94 -3.55 -11.67
C LYS A 243 -41.10 -4.06 -10.50
N SER A 244 -40.90 -3.25 -9.48
CA SER A 244 -40.16 -3.64 -8.28
C SER A 244 -40.83 -4.82 -7.55
N HIS A 245 -42.17 -4.86 -7.51
CA HIS A 245 -42.94 -5.94 -6.90
C HIS A 245 -42.63 -7.30 -7.51
N LYS A 246 -42.46 -7.40 -8.84
CA LYS A 246 -42.11 -8.64 -9.55
C LYS A 246 -40.81 -9.30 -9.03
N TYR A 247 -39.90 -8.51 -8.46
CA TYR A 247 -38.63 -8.98 -7.89
C TYR A 247 -38.71 -9.32 -6.40
N THR A 248 -39.86 -9.09 -5.76
CA THR A 248 -40.09 -9.50 -4.37
C THR A 248 -40.62 -10.92 -4.32
N LYS A 249 -40.22 -11.68 -3.29
CA LYS A 249 -40.87 -12.96 -2.93
C LYS A 249 -41.71 -12.73 -1.67
N ALA A 250 -42.87 -13.39 -1.60
CA ALA A 250 -43.68 -13.37 -0.38
C ALA A 250 -43.00 -14.22 0.69
N ASP A 251 -43.08 -13.80 1.95
CA ASP A 251 -42.71 -14.62 3.09
C ASP A 251 -43.62 -15.85 3.15
N GLU A 252 -43.03 -17.03 3.35
CA GLU A 252 -43.75 -18.30 3.32
C GLU A 252 -44.80 -18.40 4.43
N ASN A 253 -44.56 -17.76 5.57
CA ASN A 253 -45.39 -17.91 6.77
C ASN A 253 -46.60 -16.98 6.75
N ASP A 254 -46.40 -15.73 6.34
CA ASP A 254 -47.41 -14.68 6.49
C ASP A 254 -47.77 -13.96 5.19
N GLN A 255 -47.16 -14.35 4.06
CA GLN A 255 -47.35 -13.78 2.73
C GLN A 255 -47.03 -12.28 2.65
N THR A 256 -46.28 -11.74 3.62
CA THR A 256 -45.79 -10.35 3.52
C THR A 256 -44.71 -10.24 2.46
N ARG A 257 -44.65 -9.06 1.84
CA ARG A 257 -43.61 -8.65 0.90
C ARG A 257 -42.97 -7.36 1.39
N VAL A 258 -41.73 -7.15 0.98
CA VAL A 258 -40.95 -5.97 1.34
C VAL A 258 -40.50 -5.24 0.08
N ILE A 259 -40.78 -3.94 -0.01
CA ILE A 259 -40.18 -3.04 -0.98
C ILE A 259 -39.41 -1.94 -0.23
N PHE A 260 -38.27 -1.56 -0.78
CA PHE A 260 -37.52 -0.39 -0.32
C PHE A 260 -37.76 0.77 -1.28
N TYR A 261 -38.16 1.90 -0.73
CA TYR A 261 -38.16 3.17 -1.43
C TYR A 261 -36.88 3.92 -1.05
N ALA A 262 -36.08 4.29 -2.03
CA ALA A 262 -34.81 4.99 -1.84
C ALA A 262 -34.84 6.32 -2.60
N LYS A 263 -34.18 7.34 -2.04
CA LYS A 263 -33.83 8.56 -2.77
C LYS A 263 -32.54 8.29 -3.53
N VAL A 264 -32.61 8.30 -4.86
CA VAL A 264 -31.48 7.96 -5.72
C VAL A 264 -30.93 9.23 -6.39
N LEU A 265 -29.64 9.48 -6.22
CA LEU A 265 -28.91 10.58 -6.83
C LEU A 265 -28.42 10.16 -8.22
N LEU A 266 -29.27 10.33 -9.24
CA LEU A 266 -28.98 9.92 -10.62
C LEU A 266 -27.89 10.78 -11.28
N GLY A 267 -27.81 12.07 -10.94
CA GLY A 267 -26.89 13.00 -11.59
C GLY A 267 -27.23 13.16 -13.07
N ILE A 268 -26.24 12.99 -13.95
CA ILE A 268 -26.43 12.98 -15.41
C ILE A 268 -26.58 11.51 -15.87
N PRO A 269 -27.78 11.03 -16.24
CA PRO A 269 -27.94 9.67 -16.71
C PRO A 269 -27.50 9.51 -18.16
N SER A 270 -26.89 8.37 -18.50
CA SER A 270 -26.79 7.91 -19.88
C SER A 270 -28.03 7.08 -20.22
N VAL A 271 -28.73 7.43 -21.29
CA VAL A 271 -29.94 6.72 -21.72
C VAL A 271 -29.55 5.48 -22.54
N GLN A 272 -30.15 4.33 -22.21
CA GLN A 272 -29.98 3.06 -22.92
C GLN A 272 -31.33 2.55 -23.41
N ASN A 273 -31.48 2.46 -24.73
CA ASN A 273 -32.75 2.04 -25.37
C ASN A 273 -32.80 0.55 -25.71
N LYS A 274 -31.72 -0.21 -25.40
CA LYS A 274 -31.61 -1.66 -25.64
C LYS A 274 -30.86 -2.31 -24.50
N ASP A 275 -31.19 -3.56 -24.23
CA ASP A 275 -30.47 -4.37 -23.25
C ASP A 275 -29.00 -4.49 -23.61
N ASN A 276 -28.14 -4.23 -22.63
CA ASN A 276 -26.70 -4.40 -22.74
C ASN A 276 -26.19 -5.16 -21.51
N SER A 277 -26.19 -6.49 -21.61
CA SER A 277 -25.72 -7.39 -20.54
C SER A 277 -24.24 -7.21 -20.19
N ASN A 278 -23.46 -6.53 -21.04
CA ASN A 278 -22.05 -6.23 -20.81
C ASN A 278 -21.83 -4.87 -20.12
N LEU A 279 -22.90 -4.15 -19.76
CA LEU A 279 -22.81 -2.83 -19.15
C LEU A 279 -22.39 -2.92 -17.68
N THR A 280 -21.18 -2.43 -17.39
CA THR A 280 -20.54 -2.53 -16.05
C THR A 280 -20.36 -1.17 -15.37
N SER A 281 -20.68 -0.09 -16.07
CA SER A 281 -20.67 1.29 -15.56
C SER A 281 -21.53 2.20 -16.44
N ALA A 282 -21.85 3.39 -15.94
CA ALA A 282 -22.46 4.44 -16.76
C ALA A 282 -21.45 4.93 -17.82
N SER A 283 -21.95 5.42 -18.96
CA SER A 283 -21.11 5.99 -20.02
C SER A 283 -20.22 7.13 -19.49
N ILE A 284 -19.08 7.37 -20.13
CA ILE A 284 -18.16 8.46 -19.77
C ILE A 284 -18.93 9.79 -19.71
N GLY A 285 -18.76 10.53 -18.62
CA GLY A 285 -19.47 11.79 -18.36
C GLY A 285 -20.86 11.63 -17.72
N SER A 286 -21.34 10.40 -17.56
CA SER A 286 -22.60 10.08 -16.89
C SER A 286 -22.36 9.47 -15.50
N HIS A 287 -23.38 9.55 -14.65
CA HIS A 287 -23.32 9.14 -13.24
C HIS A 287 -24.23 7.95 -12.94
N SER A 288 -25.22 7.71 -13.80
CA SER A 288 -26.16 6.59 -13.74
C SER A 288 -26.55 6.18 -15.16
N VAL A 289 -27.31 5.10 -15.26
CA VAL A 289 -27.95 4.67 -16.50
C VAL A 289 -29.46 4.80 -16.34
N GLN A 290 -30.15 5.29 -17.37
CA GLN A 290 -31.60 5.22 -17.50
C GLN A 290 -31.94 4.26 -18.63
N GLY A 291 -32.54 3.12 -18.30
CA GLY A 291 -33.02 2.14 -19.26
C GLY A 291 -34.44 2.49 -19.71
N THR A 292 -34.63 2.65 -21.02
CA THR A 292 -35.92 3.01 -21.66
C THR A 292 -36.37 1.97 -22.69
N GLY A 293 -35.64 0.86 -22.82
CA GLY A 293 -35.90 -0.18 -23.81
C GLY A 293 -37.01 -1.18 -23.46
N GLY A 294 -37.50 -1.18 -22.22
CA GLY A 294 -38.59 -2.04 -21.76
C GLY A 294 -39.89 -1.29 -21.52
N ASP A 295 -40.93 -2.00 -21.08
CA ASP A 295 -42.27 -1.43 -20.81
C ASP A 295 -42.27 -0.38 -19.68
N ASP A 296 -41.26 -0.44 -18.81
CA ASP A 296 -41.10 0.42 -17.65
C ASP A 296 -39.66 0.94 -17.59
N GLU A 297 -39.51 2.23 -17.29
CA GLU A 297 -38.21 2.83 -17.06
C GLU A 297 -37.48 2.17 -15.86
N GLU A 298 -36.16 2.10 -15.95
CA GLU A 298 -35.30 1.69 -14.86
C GLU A 298 -34.05 2.56 -14.75
N TYR A 299 -33.51 2.60 -13.55
CA TYR A 299 -32.32 3.36 -13.25
C TYR A 299 -31.28 2.47 -12.60
N ILE A 300 -30.04 2.58 -13.06
CA ILE A 300 -28.93 1.81 -12.54
C ILE A 300 -27.88 2.78 -11.99
N VAL A 301 -27.49 2.59 -10.74
CA VAL A 301 -26.35 3.29 -10.14
C VAL A 301 -25.25 2.28 -9.80
N TYR A 302 -24.02 2.64 -10.10
CA TYR A 302 -22.85 1.77 -9.88
C TYR A 302 -22.11 2.13 -8.58
N ARG A 303 -22.51 3.21 -7.91
CA ARG A 303 -21.99 3.59 -6.59
C ARG A 303 -23.14 3.54 -5.59
N TYR A 304 -23.06 2.62 -4.64
CA TYR A 304 -24.10 2.45 -3.61
C TYR A 304 -24.38 3.71 -2.79
N GLY A 305 -23.40 4.62 -2.66
CA GLY A 305 -23.60 5.93 -2.00
C GLY A 305 -24.59 6.86 -2.73
N GLN A 306 -24.97 6.57 -3.98
CA GLN A 306 -26.00 7.32 -4.71
C GLN A 306 -27.43 6.93 -4.28
N ALA A 307 -27.63 5.76 -3.68
CA ALA A 307 -28.95 5.31 -3.22
C ALA A 307 -29.06 5.47 -1.71
N LEU A 308 -29.97 6.35 -1.27
CA LEU A 308 -30.24 6.61 0.14
C LEU A 308 -31.58 5.97 0.51
N PRO A 309 -31.60 4.84 1.24
CA PRO A 309 -32.83 4.24 1.72
C PRO A 309 -33.70 5.26 2.46
N TYR A 310 -34.97 5.35 2.10
CA TYR A 310 -35.91 6.32 2.65
C TYR A 310 -37.06 5.65 3.41
N LEU A 311 -37.73 4.67 2.81
CA LEU A 311 -38.81 3.92 3.44
C LEU A 311 -38.67 2.42 3.17
N LYS A 312 -39.04 1.61 4.17
CA LYS A 312 -39.30 0.18 4.01
C LYS A 312 -40.81 -0.01 4.06
N ILE A 313 -41.38 -0.53 3.00
CA ILE A 313 -42.82 -0.81 2.89
C ILE A 313 -43.00 -2.31 3.05
N ILE A 314 -43.80 -2.70 4.05
CA ILE A 314 -44.22 -4.09 4.27
C ILE A 314 -45.70 -4.17 3.94
N TYR A 315 -46.09 -5.08 3.05
CA TYR A 315 -47.47 -5.19 2.58
C TYR A 315 -47.83 -6.65 2.31
N LYS A 316 -49.13 -6.95 2.27
CA LYS A 316 -49.68 -8.23 1.80
C LYS A 316 -50.57 -7.94 0.60
N ILE A 317 -50.60 -8.87 -0.36
CA ILE A 317 -51.62 -8.85 -1.41
C ILE A 317 -52.82 -9.60 -0.86
N ILE A 318 -53.99 -8.98 -0.96
CA ILE A 318 -55.27 -9.63 -0.69
C ILE A 318 -55.85 -9.90 -2.07
N ASP A 319 -55.98 -11.18 -2.43
CA ASP A 319 -56.72 -11.56 -3.63
C ASP A 319 -58.19 -11.20 -3.39
N VAL A 320 -58.74 -10.31 -4.21
CA VAL A 320 -60.14 -9.85 -4.15
C VAL A 320 -60.99 -10.68 -5.08
#